data_AF-A0A934XUF1-F1
#
_entry.id   AF-A0A934XUF1-F1
#
_cell.length_a   1.000
_cell.length_b   1.000
_cell.length_c   1.000
_cell.angle_alpha   90.00
_cell.angle_beta   90.00
_cell.angle_gamma   90.00
#
_symmetry.space_group_name_H-M   'P 1'
#
loop_
_entity.id
_entity.type
_entity.pdbx_description
1 polymer ?
#
loop_
_entity_poly.entity_id
_entity_poly.type
_entity_poly.pdbx_seq_one_letter_code
_entity_poly.pdbx_strand_id
1 'polypeptide(L)'
;MSSISQVVALPPAMHRPTLSLRYRIEGPYNNNEDLANLVLQLPDRTVELQRMTPDPDPRFRFAWFDLSQYAGQTVTVTLAVSSTADGRFTTAFADEVALGSWLTPLARSVEPSVLPMYQETPVIIHGANFIQTPTVNVGNIRVSNVQWLDANTLRMIVPARIGPGSYTISVFNPGGQEGQLPNALTIPGVSYLPLLFGSRDYRGLP
;
A
#
# COMPACT_ATOMS: atom_id res chain seq x y z
N MET A 1 -28.61 16.50 -16.39
CA MET A 1 -27.56 16.02 -15.45
C MET A 1 -28.23 15.15 -14.41
N SER A 2 -27.66 13.98 -14.14
CA SER A 2 -28.15 13.04 -13.13
C SER A 2 -27.08 12.85 -12.07
N SER A 3 -27.44 12.68 -10.80
CA SER A 3 -26.44 12.53 -9.73
C SER A 3 -26.91 11.62 -8.61
N ILE A 4 -25.94 11.01 -7.93
CA ILE A 4 -26.11 10.34 -6.66
C ILE A 4 -25.19 10.99 -5.63
N SER A 5 -25.71 11.23 -4.43
CA SER A 5 -25.03 11.98 -3.38
C SER A 5 -25.16 11.30 -2.02
N GLN A 6 -24.12 11.40 -1.20
CA GLN A 6 -24.14 10.94 0.18
C GLN A 6 -23.47 11.97 1.10
N VAL A 7 -24.17 12.36 2.15
CA VAL A 7 -23.61 13.20 3.23
C VAL A 7 -22.81 12.30 4.17
N VAL A 8 -21.55 12.63 4.40
CA VAL A 8 -20.63 11.86 5.25
C VAL A 8 -19.90 12.79 6.20
N ALA A 9 -19.91 12.45 7.49
CA ALA A 9 -19.04 13.09 8.46
C ALA A 9 -17.67 12.43 8.45
N LEU A 10 -16.61 13.24 8.41
CA LEU A 10 -15.22 12.80 8.56
C LEU A 10 -14.77 13.16 9.98
N PRO A 11 -14.78 12.23 10.96
CA PRO A 11 -14.29 12.51 12.30
C PRO A 11 -12.85 13.02 12.28
N PRO A 12 -12.49 13.97 13.16
CA PRO A 12 -11.13 14.54 13.20
C PRO A 12 -10.07 13.51 13.59
N ALA A 13 -10.47 12.41 14.24
CA ALA A 13 -9.58 11.32 14.66
C ALA A 13 -9.33 10.27 13.56
N MET A 14 -9.95 10.38 12.37
CA MET A 14 -9.67 9.43 11.28
C MET A 14 -8.20 9.51 10.89
N HIS A 15 -7.52 8.37 10.85
CA HIS A 15 -6.16 8.28 10.33
C HIS A 15 -6.21 8.24 8.80
N ARG A 16 -5.71 9.31 8.15
CA ARG A 16 -5.67 9.45 6.68
C ARG A 16 -6.98 9.06 5.99
N PRO A 17 -8.09 9.81 6.21
CA PRO A 17 -9.36 9.55 5.55
C PRO A 17 -9.16 9.41 4.05
N THR A 18 -9.60 8.29 3.49
CA THR A 18 -9.44 7.99 2.07
C THR A 18 -10.78 7.57 1.50
N LEU A 19 -11.20 8.22 0.41
CA LEU A 19 -12.31 7.77 -0.43
C LEU A 19 -11.76 6.84 -1.49
N SER A 20 -12.28 5.63 -1.58
CA SER A 20 -12.00 4.68 -2.66
C SER A 20 -13.28 4.29 -3.38
N LEU A 21 -13.16 4.03 -4.67
CA LEU A 21 -14.23 3.43 -5.45
C LEU A 21 -13.67 2.69 -6.66
N ARG A 22 -14.46 1.74 -7.14
CA ARG A 22 -14.39 1.22 -8.49
C ARG A 22 -15.41 1.96 -9.34
N TYR A 23 -15.01 2.36 -10.54
CA TYR A 23 -15.90 3.07 -11.44
C TYR A 23 -15.70 2.67 -12.89
N ARG A 24 -16.75 2.85 -13.68
CA ARG A 24 -16.74 2.64 -15.12
C ARG A 24 -17.70 3.62 -15.77
N ILE A 25 -17.25 4.31 -16.80
CA ILE A 25 -18.06 5.27 -17.55
C ILE A 25 -18.26 4.73 -18.96
N GLU A 26 -19.51 4.58 -19.36
CA GLU A 26 -19.92 4.21 -20.72
C GLU A 26 -20.59 5.41 -21.37
N GLY A 27 -20.45 5.55 -22.69
CA GLY A 27 -21.08 6.63 -23.43
C GLY A 27 -20.28 6.98 -24.68
N PRO A 28 -20.64 8.10 -25.34
CA PRO A 28 -19.90 8.60 -26.49
C PRO A 28 -18.44 8.90 -26.11
N TYR A 29 -17.50 8.38 -26.90
CA TYR A 29 -16.08 8.63 -26.71
C TYR A 29 -15.69 9.99 -27.30
N ASN A 30 -14.50 10.48 -26.94
CA ASN A 30 -13.79 11.62 -27.55
C ASN A 30 -14.43 13.02 -27.48
N ASN A 31 -15.39 13.24 -26.59
CA ASN A 31 -15.86 14.59 -26.27
C ASN A 31 -15.62 14.94 -24.79
N ASN A 32 -15.65 16.23 -24.50
CA ASN A 32 -15.44 16.76 -23.16
C ASN A 32 -16.76 17.01 -22.40
N GLU A 33 -17.90 16.63 -22.96
CA GLU A 33 -19.22 17.01 -22.42
C GLU A 33 -19.97 15.80 -21.84
N ASP A 34 -19.74 14.60 -22.38
CA ASP A 34 -20.27 13.32 -21.91
C ASP A 34 -19.29 12.70 -20.91
N LEU A 35 -19.54 12.89 -19.62
CA LEU A 35 -18.62 12.49 -18.56
C LEU A 35 -19.33 12.24 -17.23
N ALA A 36 -18.58 11.68 -16.28
CA ALA A 36 -18.94 11.73 -14.87
C ALA A 36 -17.91 12.51 -14.07
N ASN A 37 -18.37 13.26 -13.08
CA ASN A 37 -17.55 13.97 -12.13
C ASN A 37 -17.80 13.43 -10.72
N LEU A 38 -16.72 13.09 -10.04
CA LEU A 38 -16.75 12.87 -8.60
C LEU A 38 -16.36 14.17 -7.91
N VAL A 39 -17.27 14.69 -7.10
CA VAL A 39 -17.09 15.96 -6.39
C VAL A 39 -17.34 15.81 -4.90
N LEU A 40 -16.64 16.64 -4.13
CA LEU A 40 -16.89 16.88 -2.71
C LEU A 40 -17.54 18.25 -2.55
N GLN A 41 -18.77 18.29 -2.06
CA GLN A 41 -19.43 19.53 -1.66
C GLN A 41 -19.21 19.77 -0.17
N LEU A 42 -18.59 20.89 0.12
CA LEU A 42 -18.45 21.48 1.44
C LEU A 42 -19.50 22.59 1.61
N PRO A 43 -19.74 23.10 2.82
CA PRO A 43 -20.69 24.19 3.04
C PRO A 43 -20.39 25.46 2.23
N ASP A 44 -19.12 25.74 1.96
CA ASP A 44 -18.62 26.96 1.31
C ASP A 44 -18.25 26.78 -0.17
N ARG A 45 -17.94 25.55 -0.60
CA ARG A 45 -17.41 25.30 -1.95
C ARG A 45 -17.61 23.87 -2.43
N THR A 46 -17.46 23.67 -3.73
CA THR A 46 -17.37 22.35 -4.36
C THR A 46 -15.95 22.10 -4.83
N VAL A 47 -15.41 20.92 -4.53
CA VAL A 47 -14.10 20.45 -4.99
C VAL A 47 -14.32 19.32 -5.99
N GLU A 48 -13.81 19.46 -7.20
CA GLU A 48 -13.73 18.35 -8.15
C GLU A 48 -12.59 17.42 -7.72
N LEU A 49 -12.92 16.17 -7.38
CA LEU A 49 -11.92 15.15 -7.07
C LEU A 49 -11.40 14.50 -8.34
N GLN A 50 -12.30 14.18 -9.26
CA GLN A 50 -11.96 13.49 -10.49
C GLN A 50 -13.00 13.74 -11.57
N ARG A 51 -12.49 14.12 -12.74
CA ARG A 51 -13.21 14.04 -14.01
C ARG A 51 -12.99 12.67 -14.65
N MET A 52 -14.07 11.99 -15.00
CA MET A 52 -14.07 10.61 -15.49
C MET A 52 -14.74 10.57 -16.87
N THR A 53 -13.94 10.28 -17.91
CA THR A 53 -14.46 10.16 -19.29
C THR A 53 -14.84 8.72 -19.61
N PRO A 54 -15.77 8.52 -20.57
CA PRO A 54 -16.04 7.22 -21.18
C PRO A 54 -14.77 6.55 -21.69
N ASP A 55 -14.66 5.25 -21.47
CA ASP A 55 -13.51 4.44 -21.84
C ASP A 55 -14.00 3.21 -22.62
N PRO A 56 -13.45 2.90 -23.81
CA PRO A 56 -13.83 1.71 -24.55
C PRO A 56 -13.47 0.40 -23.82
N ASP A 57 -12.56 0.42 -22.84
CA ASP A 57 -12.32 -0.73 -21.97
C ASP A 57 -13.52 -0.87 -20.99
N PRO A 58 -14.30 -1.98 -21.06
CA PRO A 58 -15.46 -2.18 -20.23
C PRO A 58 -15.12 -2.57 -18.78
N ARG A 59 -13.85 -2.64 -18.40
CA ARG A 59 -13.44 -3.00 -17.03
C ARG A 59 -13.62 -1.83 -16.07
N PHE A 60 -13.93 -2.16 -14.83
CA PHE A 60 -13.88 -1.19 -13.75
C PHE A 60 -12.45 -0.70 -13.52
N ARG A 61 -12.31 0.62 -13.36
CA ARG A 61 -11.09 1.30 -12.93
C ARG A 61 -11.17 1.57 -11.43
N PHE A 62 -10.01 1.61 -10.77
CA PHE A 62 -9.92 1.93 -9.35
C PHE A 62 -9.44 3.37 -9.17
N ALA A 63 -10.00 4.07 -8.18
CA ALA A 63 -9.52 5.37 -7.76
C ALA A 63 -9.55 5.49 -6.23
N TRP A 64 -8.61 6.29 -5.72
CA TRP A 64 -8.44 6.60 -4.31
C TRP A 64 -8.10 8.08 -4.17
N PHE A 65 -8.71 8.74 -3.19
CA PHE A 65 -8.53 10.16 -2.94
C PHE A 65 -8.22 10.38 -1.46
N ASP A 66 -7.10 11.06 -1.19
CA ASP A 66 -6.74 11.48 0.16
C ASP A 66 -7.61 12.67 0.58
N LEU A 67 -8.41 12.46 1.61
CA LEU A 67 -9.33 13.44 2.18
C LEU A 67 -8.84 13.97 3.53
N SER A 68 -7.56 13.79 3.87
CA SER A 68 -6.98 14.22 5.16
C SER A 68 -7.19 15.70 5.45
N GLN A 69 -7.15 16.56 4.42
CA GLN A 69 -7.40 18.00 4.57
C GLN A 69 -8.85 18.34 4.98
N TYR A 70 -9.78 17.39 4.86
CA TYR A 70 -11.19 17.55 5.21
C TYR A 70 -11.56 16.84 6.52
N ALA A 71 -10.59 16.26 7.24
CA ALA A 71 -10.83 15.67 8.54
C ALA A 71 -11.46 16.68 9.52
N GLY A 72 -12.47 16.24 10.27
CA GLY A 72 -13.27 17.07 11.16
C GLY A 72 -14.48 17.74 10.51
N GLN A 73 -14.67 17.59 9.19
CA GLN A 73 -15.76 18.24 8.45
C GLN A 73 -16.86 17.26 8.05
N THR A 74 -18.06 17.79 7.79
CA THR A 74 -19.11 17.05 7.08
C THR A 74 -19.08 17.45 5.62
N VAL A 75 -19.01 16.45 4.75
CA VAL A 75 -18.91 16.64 3.30
C VAL A 75 -20.02 15.87 2.61
N THR A 76 -20.45 16.34 1.44
CA THR A 76 -21.32 15.56 0.56
C THR A 76 -20.51 15.04 -0.62
N VAL A 77 -20.39 13.72 -0.72
CA VAL A 77 -19.75 13.07 -1.87
C VAL A 77 -20.80 12.88 -2.95
N THR A 78 -20.54 13.40 -4.15
CA THR A 78 -21.48 13.34 -5.27
C THR A 78 -20.80 12.78 -6.51
N LEU A 79 -21.40 11.77 -7.12
CA LEU A 79 -21.10 11.34 -8.48
C LEU A 79 -22.18 11.92 -9.40
N ALA A 80 -21.78 12.84 -10.28
CA ALA A 80 -22.67 13.52 -11.21
C ALA A 80 -22.32 13.14 -12.65
N VAL A 81 -23.33 12.77 -13.44
CA VAL A 81 -23.21 12.45 -14.85
C VAL A 81 -23.73 13.61 -15.69
N SER A 82 -22.92 14.00 -16.66
CA SER A 82 -23.24 14.99 -17.68
C SER A 82 -23.30 14.28 -19.03
N SER A 83 -24.34 14.59 -19.80
CA SER A 83 -24.46 14.17 -21.19
C SER A 83 -24.96 15.34 -22.02
N THR A 84 -24.52 15.39 -23.27
CA THR A 84 -25.04 16.28 -24.29
C THR A 84 -26.46 15.89 -24.65
N ALA A 85 -27.29 16.86 -25.05
CA ALA A 85 -28.67 16.61 -25.47
C ALA A 85 -28.77 16.10 -26.92
N ASP A 86 -27.77 15.33 -27.39
CA ASP A 86 -27.68 14.83 -28.76
C ASP A 86 -28.42 13.49 -28.98
N GLY A 87 -29.08 12.98 -27.94
CA GLY A 87 -29.80 11.70 -27.96
C GLY A 87 -28.92 10.49 -27.63
N ARG A 88 -27.63 10.67 -27.33
CA ARG A 88 -26.76 9.64 -26.77
C ARG A 88 -26.73 9.75 -25.25
N PHE A 89 -26.45 8.64 -24.58
CA PHE A 89 -26.46 8.57 -23.13
C PHE A 89 -25.08 8.24 -22.57
N THR A 90 -24.69 8.96 -21.52
CA THR A 90 -23.56 8.60 -20.67
C THR A 90 -24.09 7.89 -19.43
N THR A 91 -23.46 6.78 -19.08
CA THR A 91 -23.79 5.99 -17.89
C THR A 91 -22.56 5.88 -17.02
N ALA A 92 -22.71 6.15 -15.72
CA ALA A 92 -21.67 5.91 -14.73
C ALA A 92 -22.06 4.73 -13.84
N PHE A 93 -21.16 3.77 -13.73
CA PHE A 93 -21.22 2.69 -12.75
C PHE A 93 -20.22 2.99 -11.65
N ALA A 94 -20.64 2.83 -10.40
CA ALA A 94 -19.77 2.86 -9.24
C ALA A 94 -20.01 1.60 -8.42
N ASP A 95 -18.93 1.02 -7.92
CA ASP A 95 -18.92 -0.17 -7.07
C ASP A 95 -17.84 -0.03 -6.00
N GLU A 96 -17.91 -0.82 -4.93
CA GLU A 96 -16.95 -0.82 -3.81
C GLU A 96 -16.61 0.59 -3.28
N VAL A 97 -17.63 1.46 -3.16
CA VAL A 97 -17.45 2.82 -2.64
C VAL A 97 -17.23 2.74 -1.13
N ALA A 98 -16.07 3.17 -0.67
CA ALA A 98 -15.72 3.20 0.74
C ALA A 98 -15.04 4.52 1.11
N LEU A 99 -15.36 5.03 2.29
CA LEU A 99 -14.72 6.21 2.86
C LEU A 99 -14.41 5.92 4.33
N GLY A 100 -13.12 5.89 4.66
CA GLY A 100 -12.67 5.54 6.01
C GLY A 100 -11.18 5.79 6.23
N SER A 101 -10.70 5.39 7.40
CA SER A 101 -9.27 5.48 7.72
C SER A 101 -8.46 4.47 6.92
N TRP A 102 -7.41 4.94 6.26
CA TRP A 102 -6.43 4.05 5.66
C TRP A 102 -5.48 3.55 6.74
N LEU A 103 -5.65 2.30 7.19
CA LEU A 103 -4.87 1.72 8.30
C LEU A 103 -3.83 0.70 7.84
N THR A 104 -3.80 0.34 6.56
CA THR A 104 -2.86 -0.65 6.04
C THR A 104 -1.48 -0.02 5.87
N PRO A 105 -0.43 -0.56 6.52
CA PRO A 105 0.93 -0.07 6.31
C PRO A 105 1.42 -0.48 4.91
N LEU A 106 2.30 0.32 4.32
CA LEU A 106 2.95 0.01 3.05
C LEU A 106 4.47 -0.04 3.26
N ALA A 107 5.02 -1.23 3.43
CA ALA A 107 6.47 -1.43 3.39
C ALA A 107 6.96 -1.40 1.94
N ARG A 108 8.06 -0.68 1.67
CA ARG A 108 8.61 -0.47 0.31
C ARG A 108 10.02 -1.01 0.16
N SER A 109 10.88 -0.80 1.16
CA SER A 109 12.26 -1.28 1.14
C SER A 109 12.78 -1.50 2.56
N VAL A 110 13.87 -2.25 2.66
CA VAL A 110 14.65 -2.41 3.88
C VAL A 110 16.11 -2.12 3.62
N GLU A 111 16.80 -1.56 4.61
CA GLU A 111 18.23 -1.24 4.54
C GLU A 111 18.94 -1.60 5.84
N PRO A 112 20.01 -2.43 5.80
CA PRO A 112 20.44 -3.24 4.65
C PRO A 112 19.44 -4.37 4.32
N SER A 113 19.37 -4.76 3.04
CA SER A 113 18.55 -5.89 2.57
C SER A 113 19.29 -7.24 2.55
N VAL A 114 20.60 -7.23 2.75
CA VAL A 114 21.43 -8.43 2.90
C VAL A 114 22.11 -8.37 4.26
N LEU A 115 21.86 -9.37 5.10
CA LEU A 115 22.39 -9.42 6.46
C LEU A 115 23.46 -10.51 6.63
N PRO A 116 24.45 -10.30 7.50
CA PRO A 116 25.36 -11.36 7.91
C PRO A 116 24.63 -12.49 8.66
N MET A 117 25.13 -13.71 8.49
CA MET A 117 24.64 -14.88 9.21
C MET A 117 25.02 -14.80 10.71
N TYR A 118 24.12 -15.25 11.58
CA TYR A 118 24.36 -15.36 13.03
C TYR A 118 24.76 -14.07 13.75
N GLN A 119 24.31 -12.91 13.25
CA GLN A 119 24.55 -11.61 13.88
C GLN A 119 23.25 -10.84 14.06
N GLU A 120 23.12 -10.14 15.19
CA GLU A 120 22.05 -9.17 15.36
C GLU A 120 22.35 -7.96 14.49
N THR A 121 21.43 -7.64 13.56
CA THR A 121 21.67 -6.57 12.59
C THR A 121 20.56 -5.53 12.67
N PRO A 122 20.87 -4.23 12.88
CA PRO A 122 19.88 -3.18 12.77
C PRO A 122 19.45 -3.02 11.32
N VAL A 123 18.14 -2.91 11.09
CA VAL A 123 17.53 -2.74 9.77
C VAL A 123 16.52 -1.60 9.84
N ILE A 124 16.55 -0.73 8.84
CA ILE A 124 15.56 0.32 8.62
C ILE A 124 14.55 -0.17 7.60
N ILE A 125 13.27 0.04 7.85
CA ILE A 125 12.18 -0.23 6.90
C ILE A 125 11.65 1.13 6.45
N HIS A 126 11.67 1.36 5.13
CA HIS A 126 11.05 2.52 4.52
C HIS A 126 9.69 2.15 3.94
N GLY A 127 8.76 3.08 4.04
CA GLY A 127 7.40 2.83 3.63
C GLY A 127 6.50 4.04 3.74
N ALA A 128 5.22 3.76 3.94
CA ALA A 128 4.21 4.75 4.22
C ALA A 128 3.16 4.17 5.17
N ASN A 129 2.46 5.07 5.84
CA ASN A 129 1.31 4.74 6.66
C ASN A 129 1.64 3.85 7.86
N PHE A 130 2.83 3.99 8.44
CA PHE A 130 3.14 3.33 9.71
C PHE A 130 2.49 4.08 10.88
N ILE A 131 1.76 3.36 11.70
CA ILE A 131 1.08 3.90 12.88
C ILE A 131 1.89 3.52 14.12
N GLN A 132 1.99 4.43 15.10
CA GLN A 132 2.75 4.23 16.33
C GLN A 132 2.39 2.90 17.02
N THR A 133 3.39 2.21 17.58
CA THR A 133 3.34 0.83 18.09
C THR A 133 3.12 -0.29 17.04
N PRO A 134 3.79 -0.23 15.86
CA PRO A 134 3.68 -1.30 14.87
C PRO A 134 4.42 -2.55 15.34
N THR A 135 4.11 -3.68 14.70
CA THR A 135 4.85 -4.94 14.90
C THR A 135 5.38 -5.43 13.57
N VAL A 136 6.50 -6.15 13.58
CA VAL A 136 7.16 -6.62 12.36
C VAL A 136 7.53 -8.10 12.51
N ASN A 137 7.29 -8.86 11.45
CA ASN A 137 7.77 -10.23 11.30
C ASN A 137 8.78 -10.31 10.15
N VAL A 138 9.82 -11.15 10.35
CA VAL A 138 10.74 -11.61 9.31
C VAL A 138 10.39 -13.06 9.02
N GLY A 139 9.74 -13.31 7.86
CA GLY A 139 9.04 -14.57 7.62
C GLY A 139 8.02 -14.84 8.74
N ASN A 140 8.14 -15.98 9.41
CA ASN A 140 7.26 -16.36 10.53
C ASN A 140 7.79 -15.91 11.91
N ILE A 141 8.90 -15.18 11.97
CA ILE A 141 9.57 -14.81 13.23
C ILE A 141 9.22 -13.37 13.58
N ARG A 142 8.54 -13.19 14.71
CA ARG A 142 8.26 -11.85 15.26
C ARG A 142 9.54 -11.20 15.80
N VAL A 143 9.76 -9.95 15.40
CA VAL A 143 10.86 -9.11 15.88
C VAL A 143 10.45 -8.44 17.19
N SER A 144 11.32 -8.53 18.21
CA SER A 144 11.04 -8.01 19.55
C SER A 144 11.35 -6.52 19.71
N ASN A 145 12.28 -5.98 18.92
CA ASN A 145 12.68 -4.58 18.98
C ASN A 145 12.33 -3.88 17.66
N VAL A 146 11.14 -3.27 17.64
CA VAL A 146 10.66 -2.42 16.54
C VAL A 146 10.41 -1.03 17.11
N GLN A 147 11.08 -0.05 16.53
CA GLN A 147 10.96 1.37 16.85
C GLN A 147 10.25 2.07 15.69
N TRP A 148 9.12 2.69 15.99
CA TRP A 148 8.47 3.62 15.08
C TRP A 148 9.19 4.96 15.18
N LEU A 149 9.78 5.43 14.07
CA LEU A 149 10.40 6.75 14.01
C LEU A 149 9.40 7.78 13.50
N ASP A 150 8.72 7.45 12.40
CA ASP A 150 7.65 8.27 11.80
C ASP A 150 6.75 7.41 10.89
N ALA A 151 5.78 8.03 10.22
CA ALA A 151 4.82 7.36 9.34
C ALA A 151 5.44 6.70 8.09
N ASN A 152 6.74 6.92 7.84
CA ASN A 152 7.48 6.44 6.68
C ASN A 152 8.69 5.57 7.06
N THR A 153 9.09 5.53 8.33
CA THR A 153 10.34 4.90 8.76
C THR A 153 10.17 4.10 10.05
N LEU A 154 10.53 2.82 9.99
CA LEU A 154 10.72 1.96 11.17
C LEU A 154 12.19 1.58 11.30
N ARG A 155 12.64 1.39 12.53
CA ARG A 155 13.92 0.75 12.84
C ARG A 155 13.65 -0.56 13.58
N MET A 156 14.32 -1.62 13.21
CA MET A 156 14.24 -2.90 13.91
C MET A 156 15.61 -3.55 14.09
N ILE A 157 15.68 -4.57 14.93
CA ILE A 157 16.87 -5.43 15.06
C ILE A 157 16.48 -6.84 14.64
N VAL A 158 17.08 -7.32 13.55
CA VAL A 158 16.90 -8.71 13.12
C VAL A 158 17.77 -9.61 14.01
N PRO A 159 17.19 -10.60 14.69
CA PRO A 159 17.94 -11.42 15.64
C PRO A 159 18.86 -12.42 14.93
N ALA A 160 20.00 -12.73 15.55
CA ALA A 160 21.01 -13.65 15.03
C ALA A 160 20.50 -15.09 14.76
N ARG A 161 19.36 -15.48 15.35
CA ARG A 161 18.79 -16.84 15.23
C ARG A 161 18.14 -17.11 13.87
N ILE A 162 17.98 -16.11 13.00
CA ILE A 162 17.41 -16.31 11.67
C ILE A 162 18.51 -16.87 10.76
N GLY A 163 18.27 -18.07 10.22
CA GLY A 163 19.22 -18.76 9.35
C GLY A 163 19.27 -18.20 7.92
N PRO A 164 20.02 -18.85 7.02
CA PRO A 164 20.05 -18.48 5.60
C PRO A 164 18.67 -18.58 4.94
N GLY A 165 18.38 -17.62 4.05
CA GLY A 165 17.13 -17.59 3.31
C GLY A 165 16.79 -16.22 2.74
N SER A 166 15.78 -16.19 1.88
CA SER A 166 15.08 -14.98 1.47
C SER A 166 13.79 -14.86 2.29
N TYR A 167 13.55 -13.70 2.89
CA TYR A 167 12.47 -13.46 3.83
C TYR A 167 11.56 -12.33 3.35
N THR A 168 10.26 -12.60 3.41
CA THR A 168 9.22 -11.55 3.38
C THR A 168 9.25 -10.78 4.70
N ILE A 169 9.11 -9.46 4.63
CA ILE A 169 8.87 -8.61 5.79
C ILE A 169 7.38 -8.30 5.86
N SER A 170 6.75 -8.64 6.97
CA SER A 170 5.36 -8.25 7.25
C SER A 170 5.34 -7.19 8.33
N VAL A 171 4.74 -6.04 8.05
CA VAL A 171 4.50 -4.95 8.99
C VAL A 171 3.03 -4.92 9.34
N PHE A 172 2.72 -4.86 10.63
CA PHE A 172 1.36 -4.73 11.14
C PHE A 172 1.20 -3.41 11.88
N ASN A 173 0.17 -2.66 11.52
CA ASN A 173 -0.27 -1.52 12.31
C ASN A 173 -1.17 -1.99 13.47
N PRO A 174 -1.37 -1.16 14.51
CA PRO A 174 -2.40 -1.40 15.51
C PRO A 174 -3.77 -1.60 14.84
N GLY A 175 -4.54 -2.59 15.30
CA GLY A 175 -5.76 -3.03 14.64
C GLY A 175 -5.58 -4.23 13.70
N GLY A 176 -4.32 -4.61 13.40
CA GLY A 176 -3.98 -5.87 12.74
C GLY A 176 -3.87 -5.80 11.21
N GLN A 177 -4.03 -4.62 10.60
CA GLN A 177 -3.82 -4.44 9.17
C GLN A 177 -2.36 -4.68 8.81
N GLU A 178 -2.15 -5.46 7.75
CA GLU A 178 -0.84 -5.96 7.34
C GLU A 178 -0.40 -5.39 5.99
N GLY A 179 0.87 -5.02 5.90
CA GLY A 179 1.58 -4.75 4.66
C GLY A 179 2.77 -5.70 4.52
N GLN A 180 2.89 -6.35 3.37
CA GLN A 180 3.97 -7.29 3.09
C GLN A 180 4.94 -6.74 2.06
N LEU A 181 6.23 -6.99 2.28
CA LEU A 181 7.30 -6.78 1.31
C LEU A 181 7.98 -8.14 1.04
N PRO A 182 7.55 -8.86 -0.02
CA PRO A 182 8.09 -10.16 -0.36
C PRO A 182 9.57 -10.10 -0.74
N ASN A 183 10.35 -11.11 -0.36
CA ASN A 183 11.80 -11.22 -0.66
C ASN A 183 12.62 -9.96 -0.30
N ALA A 184 12.23 -9.26 0.77
CA ALA A 184 12.86 -8.01 1.17
C ALA A 184 14.26 -8.19 1.76
N LEU A 185 14.49 -9.32 2.45
CA LEU A 185 15.68 -9.52 3.27
C LEU A 185 16.33 -10.86 2.96
N THR A 186 17.63 -10.87 2.72
CA THR A 186 18.42 -12.06 2.39
C THR A 186 19.50 -12.30 3.44
N ILE A 187 19.61 -13.54 3.91
CA ILE A 187 20.75 -14.03 4.67
C ILE A 187 21.44 -15.09 3.80
N PRO A 188 22.66 -14.84 3.30
CA PRO A 188 23.32 -15.78 2.40
C PRO A 188 23.70 -17.07 3.14
N GLY A 189 23.57 -18.19 2.44
CA GLY A 189 24.11 -19.47 2.91
C GLY A 189 25.62 -19.54 2.72
N VAL A 190 26.29 -20.33 3.56
CA VAL A 190 27.69 -20.72 3.32
C VAL A 190 27.72 -22.03 2.54
N SER A 191 28.29 -22.01 1.34
CA SER A 191 28.71 -23.22 0.63
C SER A 191 30.19 -23.47 0.95
N TYR A 192 30.47 -24.49 1.75
CA TYR A 192 31.84 -24.98 1.89
C TYR A 192 32.15 -25.92 0.72
N LEU A 193 33.09 -25.54 -0.13
CA LEU A 193 33.75 -26.52 -1.00
C LEU A 193 34.59 -27.44 -0.09
N PRO A 194 34.37 -28.77 -0.09
CA PRO A 194 35.25 -29.65 0.68
C PRO A 194 36.67 -29.55 0.13
N LEU A 195 37.62 -29.21 0.99
CA LEU A 195 39.05 -29.35 0.68
C LEU A 195 39.36 -30.86 0.69
N LEU A 196 39.37 -31.48 -0.49
CA LEU A 196 39.95 -32.81 -0.65
C LEU A 196 41.47 -32.66 -0.57
N PHE A 197 42.03 -32.77 0.65
CA PHE A 197 43.45 -33.03 0.79
C PHE A 197 43.70 -34.46 0.30
N GLY A 198 44.21 -34.59 -0.92
CA GLY A 198 44.74 -35.86 -1.40
C GLY A 198 45.93 -36.25 -0.53
N SER A 199 45.76 -37.23 0.36
CA SER A 199 46.89 -37.88 1.04
C SER A 199 47.70 -38.65 0.01
N ARG A 200 48.77 -38.04 -0.53
CA ARG A 200 49.84 -38.84 -1.13
C ARG A 200 50.70 -39.36 0.01
N ASP A 201 50.45 -40.61 0.35
CA ASP A 201 51.30 -41.42 1.21
C ASP A 201 52.76 -41.33 0.74
N TYR A 202 53.62 -40.76 1.57
CA TYR A 202 55.06 -40.96 1.48
C TYR A 202 55.36 -42.42 1.82
N ARG A 203 55.45 -43.31 0.83
CA ARG A 203 56.11 -44.61 1.01
C ARG A 203 57.62 -44.40 0.95
N GLY A 204 58.28 -44.56 2.09
CA GLY A 204 59.72 -44.68 2.17
C GLY A 204 60.23 -45.89 1.37
N LEU A 205 61.33 -45.68 0.67
CA LEU A 205 62.17 -46.73 0.11
C LEU A 205 63.12 -47.23 1.21
N PRO A 206 63.38 -48.55 1.34
CA PRO A 206 64.65 -49.05 1.85
C PRO A 206 65.74 -48.98 0.77
#